data_AF-A0A6G0HR38-F1
#
_entry.id   AF-A0A6G0HR38-F1
#
_cell.length_a   1.000
_cell.length_b   1.000
_cell.length_c   1.000
_cell.angle_alpha   90.00
_cell.angle_beta   90.00
_cell.angle_gamma   90.00
#
_symmetry.space_group_name_H-M   'P 1'
#
loop_
_entity.id
_entity.type
_entity.pdbx_description
1 polymer ?
#
loop_
_entity_poly.entity_id
_entity_poly.type
_entity_poly.pdbx_seq_one_letter_code
_entity_poly.pdbx_strand_id
1 'polypeptide(L)'
;MAAPSSPEKTMDKRTAIFLNSAYITSGSEYFPADSEKLQHYIVDFLEKEVGNDLKSLRNVGDLLEKLTEENNVLERQVLTVSSSAPPKVSAALSAAEEATCSLEALLQKEQFISNMLNQHLQGAQPWMDNLGQLLNQVDTIERHMKYLQCLQHIEELSAAVQQCLMTSSVWEAIRAVDSMAALDAGLSESGCSHLQDFLRETLFFWHKIIKDRLASDFEKVLTQLHWPIISPPTQSLTPTANYQEISSQLELLVTQLLALQTSDDLLSQRTLAPSVSPTQPVSSATPPSQAPPLCLPIQIMLLPLIRRFRYHFYGNRQTNSLSKPEWYLTQVLMWMGNSSTFMEEKIQPILERAGATISARVELCRGLLSLVQEKVASDACRLLYDDMLFCHLVEEVLQFEKELRSNHSYPAVLPGLLHLLLEDTTLQKWLIVEKKMAVENGCHAVS
;
A
#
# COMPACT_ATOMS: atom_id res chain seq x y z
N MET A 1 -11.89 6.46 -5.59
CA MET A 1 -13.04 6.84 -6.45
C MET A 1 -12.47 7.76 -7.52
N ALA A 2 -12.43 7.50 -8.82
CA ALA A 2 -13.12 6.55 -9.69
C ALA A 2 -12.14 5.88 -10.68
N ALA A 3 -12.58 4.78 -11.28
CA ALA A 3 -11.85 3.92 -12.21
C ALA A 3 -11.75 4.51 -13.64
N PRO A 4 -10.86 3.97 -14.51
CA PRO A 4 -10.57 4.47 -15.86
C PRO A 4 -11.54 3.91 -16.91
N SER A 5 -11.75 4.63 -18.01
CA SER A 5 -12.47 4.14 -19.19
C SER A 5 -11.56 4.09 -20.42
N SER A 6 -11.63 2.97 -21.12
CA SER A 6 -10.84 2.59 -22.30
C SER A 6 -11.30 3.31 -23.59
N PRO A 7 -10.46 3.39 -24.64
CA PRO A 7 -10.84 3.99 -25.92
C PRO A 7 -11.49 2.97 -26.85
N GLU A 8 -12.70 3.27 -27.32
CA GLU A 8 -13.39 2.48 -28.34
C GLU A 8 -13.17 3.09 -29.73
N LYS A 9 -12.66 2.28 -30.65
CA LYS A 9 -12.50 2.55 -32.08
C LYS A 9 -13.87 2.67 -32.75
N THR A 10 -14.15 3.80 -33.38
CA THR A 10 -15.10 3.87 -34.50
C THR A 10 -14.53 4.73 -35.61
N MET A 11 -14.03 4.03 -36.64
CA MET A 11 -13.55 4.54 -37.91
C MET A 11 -14.62 4.22 -38.97
N ASP A 12 -14.75 5.10 -39.96
CA ASP A 12 -15.42 4.93 -41.26
C ASP A 12 -16.95 4.76 -41.33
N LYS A 13 -17.63 5.87 -41.66
CA LYS A 13 -18.94 5.82 -42.35
C LYS A 13 -19.33 7.08 -43.16
N ARG A 14 -18.38 7.93 -43.57
CA ARG A 14 -18.71 9.16 -44.33
C ARG A 14 -18.02 9.37 -45.68
N THR A 15 -17.21 8.41 -46.14
CA THR A 15 -16.46 8.55 -47.42
C THR A 15 -16.97 7.67 -48.57
N ALA A 16 -18.12 6.99 -48.41
CA ALA A 16 -18.62 6.01 -49.39
C ALA A 16 -19.78 6.49 -50.29
N ILE A 17 -20.17 7.77 -50.28
CA ILE A 17 -21.35 8.24 -51.04
C ILE A 17 -21.00 9.10 -52.26
N PHE A 18 -19.72 9.43 -52.48
CA PHE A 18 -19.31 10.31 -53.60
C PHE A 18 -18.88 9.59 -54.90
N LEU A 19 -19.22 8.32 -55.09
CA LEU A 19 -18.74 7.54 -56.25
C LEU A 19 -19.81 6.87 -57.12
N ASN A 20 -21.10 7.21 -56.99
CA ASN A 20 -22.13 6.65 -57.87
C ASN A 20 -23.18 7.69 -58.28
N SER A 21 -22.90 8.45 -59.34
CA SER A 21 -23.93 8.88 -60.30
C SER A 21 -23.27 9.59 -61.49
N ALA A 22 -22.50 8.84 -62.27
CA ALA A 22 -22.14 9.23 -63.63
C ALA A 22 -22.43 8.02 -64.53
N TYR A 23 -23.70 7.81 -64.87
CA TYR A 23 -24.08 7.02 -66.04
C TYR A 23 -25.33 7.58 -66.69
N ILE A 24 -25.10 8.00 -67.94
CA ILE A 24 -25.97 8.36 -69.04
C ILE A 24 -27.20 7.45 -69.16
N THR A 25 -28.37 8.02 -69.44
CA THR A 25 -29.29 7.50 -70.46
C THR A 25 -30.21 8.60 -70.98
N SER A 26 -29.96 9.00 -72.23
CA SER A 26 -30.90 9.64 -73.12
C SER A 26 -32.05 8.68 -73.46
N GLY A 27 -33.29 9.09 -73.22
CA GLY A 27 -34.50 8.38 -73.65
C GLY A 27 -35.43 9.35 -74.37
N SER A 28 -35.32 9.38 -75.69
CA SER A 28 -36.29 9.99 -76.61
C SER A 28 -37.45 9.01 -76.80
N GLU A 29 -38.65 9.33 -76.33
CA GLU A 29 -39.88 8.66 -76.75
C GLU A 29 -40.83 9.68 -77.39
N TYR A 30 -40.76 9.70 -78.72
CA TYR A 30 -41.79 10.19 -79.62
C TYR A 30 -43.09 9.42 -79.37
N PHE A 31 -44.21 10.11 -79.19
CA PHE A 31 -45.55 9.53 -79.40
C PHE A 31 -46.13 9.98 -80.75
N PRO A 32 -46.79 9.07 -81.49
CA PRO A 32 -46.93 9.15 -82.94
C PRO A 32 -48.21 9.86 -83.37
N ALA A 33 -48.13 10.56 -84.48
CA ALA A 33 -49.26 11.18 -85.17
C ALA A 33 -50.10 10.13 -85.92
N ASP A 34 -50.91 9.34 -85.21
CA ASP A 34 -51.99 8.57 -85.84
C ASP A 34 -53.28 9.41 -85.84
N SER A 35 -53.35 10.30 -86.83
CA SER A 35 -54.50 11.21 -87.04
C SER A 35 -55.83 10.46 -87.20
N GLU A 36 -55.81 9.19 -87.61
CA GLU A 36 -57.01 8.39 -87.86
C GLU A 36 -57.69 7.90 -86.57
N LYS A 37 -56.94 7.50 -85.53
CA LYS A 37 -57.52 7.07 -84.23
C LYS A 37 -58.09 8.24 -83.44
N LEU A 38 -57.41 9.39 -83.49
CA LEU A 38 -57.91 10.62 -82.86
C LEU A 38 -59.20 11.09 -83.53
N GLN A 39 -59.28 11.01 -84.86
CA GLN A 39 -60.50 11.33 -85.59
C GLN A 39 -61.64 10.35 -85.27
N HIS A 40 -61.39 9.04 -85.22
CA HIS A 40 -62.43 8.07 -84.84
C HIS A 40 -62.93 8.28 -83.41
N TYR A 41 -62.05 8.61 -82.45
CA TYR A 41 -62.45 8.91 -81.08
C TYR A 41 -63.24 10.22 -80.98
N ILE A 42 -62.83 11.26 -81.72
CA ILE A 42 -63.54 12.54 -81.78
C ILE A 42 -64.92 12.37 -82.43
N VAL A 43 -65.04 11.55 -83.47
CA VAL A 43 -66.31 11.27 -84.15
C VAL A 43 -67.23 10.43 -83.26
N ASP A 44 -66.75 9.36 -82.62
CA ASP A 44 -67.53 8.58 -81.65
C ASP A 44 -67.99 9.44 -80.47
N PHE A 45 -67.14 10.34 -80.00
CA PHE A 45 -67.47 11.25 -78.91
C PHE A 45 -68.52 12.29 -79.32
N LEU A 46 -68.39 12.85 -80.52
CA LEU A 46 -69.36 13.77 -81.10
C LEU A 46 -70.71 13.08 -81.36
N GLU A 47 -70.73 11.88 -81.92
CA GLU A 47 -71.97 11.18 -82.22
C GLU A 47 -72.71 10.77 -80.92
N LYS A 48 -71.97 10.44 -79.86
CA LYS A 48 -72.51 10.05 -78.56
C LYS A 48 -73.05 11.20 -77.71
N GLU A 49 -72.38 12.35 -77.70
CA GLU A 49 -72.83 13.52 -76.94
C GLU A 49 -73.82 14.39 -77.71
N VAL A 50 -73.69 14.45 -79.05
CA VAL A 50 -74.43 15.42 -79.87
C VAL A 50 -75.66 14.81 -80.52
N GLY A 51 -75.74 13.50 -80.80
CA GLY A 51 -76.93 12.86 -81.39
C GLY A 51 -77.34 13.37 -82.79
N ASN A 52 -77.88 12.49 -83.65
CA ASN A 52 -78.06 12.75 -85.08
C ASN A 52 -79.38 13.49 -85.49
N ASP A 53 -79.97 14.35 -84.65
CA ASP A 53 -81.18 15.10 -85.04
C ASP A 53 -81.22 16.54 -84.52
N LEU A 54 -81.92 17.45 -85.21
CA LEU A 54 -81.79 18.91 -85.07
C LEU A 54 -82.09 19.50 -83.66
N LYS A 55 -82.58 18.69 -82.71
CA LYS A 55 -82.87 19.09 -81.32
C LYS A 55 -81.73 18.82 -80.34
N SER A 56 -80.68 18.09 -80.73
CA SER A 56 -79.57 17.71 -79.85
C SER A 56 -78.35 18.66 -79.90
N LEU A 57 -78.46 19.77 -80.65
CA LEU A 57 -77.49 20.88 -80.66
C LEU A 57 -77.30 21.57 -79.28
N ARG A 58 -78.22 21.38 -78.33
CA ARG A 58 -78.09 21.97 -76.99
C ARG A 58 -76.98 21.29 -76.17
N ASN A 59 -76.77 19.99 -76.36
CA ASN A 59 -75.73 19.23 -75.67
C ASN A 59 -74.31 19.62 -76.13
N VAL A 60 -74.15 20.09 -77.38
CA VAL A 60 -72.90 20.66 -77.88
C VAL A 60 -72.51 21.91 -77.08
N GLY A 61 -73.49 22.73 -76.72
CA GLY A 61 -73.28 23.95 -75.93
C GLY A 61 -72.78 23.63 -74.52
N ASP A 62 -73.43 22.70 -73.83
CA ASP A 62 -73.06 22.32 -72.46
C ASP A 62 -71.69 21.63 -72.41
N LEU A 63 -71.35 20.83 -73.41
CA LEU A 63 -70.04 20.17 -73.53
C LEU A 63 -68.93 21.16 -73.88
N LEU A 64 -69.21 22.13 -74.76
CA LEU A 64 -68.28 23.21 -75.09
C LEU A 64 -68.04 24.11 -73.87
N GLU A 65 -69.06 24.36 -73.06
CA GLU A 65 -68.95 25.13 -71.82
C GLU A 65 -68.12 24.37 -70.77
N LYS A 66 -68.31 23.06 -70.62
CA LYS A 66 -67.52 22.24 -69.70
C LYS A 66 -66.05 22.11 -70.12
N LEU A 67 -65.80 21.89 -71.41
CA LEU A 67 -64.44 21.84 -71.96
C LEU A 67 -63.77 23.22 -71.91
N THR A 68 -64.50 24.32 -72.13
CA THR A 68 -63.91 25.67 -71.96
C THR A 68 -63.63 25.99 -70.51
N GLU A 69 -64.44 25.56 -69.54
CA GLU A 69 -64.14 25.77 -68.12
C GLU A 69 -62.94 24.93 -67.66
N GLU A 70 -62.87 23.64 -68.02
CA GLU A 70 -61.72 22.79 -67.69
C GLU A 70 -60.43 23.30 -68.35
N ASN A 71 -60.50 23.73 -69.62
CA ASN A 71 -59.35 24.29 -70.33
C ASN A 71 -58.93 25.64 -69.72
N ASN A 72 -59.87 26.50 -69.30
CA ASN A 72 -59.57 27.74 -68.59
C ASN A 72 -58.94 27.50 -67.20
N VAL A 73 -59.35 26.45 -66.48
CA VAL A 73 -58.78 26.10 -65.17
C VAL A 73 -57.35 25.57 -65.32
N LEU A 74 -57.10 24.70 -66.28
CA LEU A 74 -55.76 24.19 -66.59
C LEU A 74 -54.85 25.30 -67.10
N GLU A 75 -55.35 26.17 -67.99
CA GLU A 75 -54.60 27.32 -68.50
C GLU A 75 -54.25 28.31 -67.37
N ARG A 76 -55.18 28.58 -66.46
CA ARG A 76 -54.91 29.37 -65.24
C ARG A 76 -53.85 28.71 -64.34
N GLN A 77 -53.90 27.40 -64.13
CA GLN A 77 -52.89 26.69 -63.32
C GLN A 77 -51.51 26.70 -63.97
N VAL A 78 -51.43 26.44 -65.28
CA VAL A 78 -50.18 26.47 -66.04
C VAL A 78 -49.60 27.88 -66.07
N LEU A 79 -50.42 28.91 -66.30
CA LEU A 79 -49.96 30.31 -66.26
C LEU A 79 -49.47 30.72 -64.86
N THR A 80 -50.12 30.25 -63.78
CA THR A 80 -49.71 30.56 -62.40
C THR A 80 -48.41 29.84 -62.02
N VAL A 81 -48.22 28.60 -62.46
CA VAL A 81 -46.98 27.84 -62.23
C VAL A 81 -45.83 28.36 -63.12
N SER A 82 -46.08 28.62 -64.41
CA SER A 82 -45.08 29.17 -65.34
C SER A 82 -44.68 30.61 -65.04
N SER A 83 -45.55 31.43 -64.44
CA SER A 83 -45.17 32.80 -64.05
C SER A 83 -44.54 32.89 -62.66
N SER A 84 -44.92 32.01 -61.71
CA SER A 84 -44.42 32.08 -60.33
C SER A 84 -43.21 31.17 -60.04
N ALA A 85 -43.00 30.09 -60.79
CA ALA A 85 -41.87 29.18 -60.56
C ALA A 85 -40.53 29.76 -61.01
N PRO A 86 -40.37 30.36 -62.22
CA PRO A 86 -39.08 30.92 -62.66
C PRO A 86 -38.51 32.04 -61.78
N PRO A 87 -39.28 33.05 -61.32
CA PRO A 87 -38.74 34.10 -60.45
C PRO A 87 -38.47 33.60 -59.03
N LYS A 88 -39.21 32.60 -58.53
CA LYS A 88 -38.90 31.96 -57.24
C LYS A 88 -37.64 31.11 -57.33
N VAL A 89 -37.44 30.39 -58.44
CA VAL A 89 -36.22 29.61 -58.69
C VAL A 89 -35.02 30.53 -58.91
N SER A 90 -35.17 31.64 -59.65
CA SER A 90 -34.07 32.60 -59.82
C SER A 90 -33.77 33.37 -58.54
N ALA A 91 -34.78 33.71 -57.72
CA ALA A 91 -34.58 34.32 -56.41
C ALA A 91 -33.91 33.33 -55.43
N ALA A 92 -34.31 32.05 -55.45
CA ALA A 92 -33.66 31.02 -54.66
C ALA A 92 -32.22 30.75 -55.12
N LEU A 93 -31.95 30.80 -56.44
CA LEU A 93 -30.62 30.66 -57.00
C LEU A 93 -29.73 31.86 -56.64
N SER A 94 -30.24 33.08 -56.79
CA SER A 94 -29.54 34.31 -56.39
C SER A 94 -29.27 34.35 -54.88
N ALA A 95 -30.22 33.88 -54.06
CA ALA A 95 -30.02 33.76 -52.61
C ALA A 95 -29.01 32.65 -52.25
N ALA A 96 -28.98 31.55 -53.01
CA ALA A 96 -27.98 30.51 -52.85
C ALA A 96 -26.58 31.00 -53.25
N GLU A 97 -26.48 31.75 -54.36
CA GLU A 97 -25.24 32.38 -54.82
C GLU A 97 -24.73 33.40 -53.78
N GLU A 98 -25.60 34.27 -53.27
CA GLU A 98 -25.25 35.22 -52.20
C GLU A 98 -24.84 34.51 -50.90
N ALA A 99 -25.52 33.42 -50.53
CA ALA A 99 -25.14 32.59 -49.39
C ALA A 99 -23.78 31.90 -49.61
N THR A 100 -23.47 31.43 -50.83
CA THR A 100 -22.16 30.86 -51.14
C THR A 100 -21.05 31.90 -51.09
N CYS A 101 -21.28 33.12 -51.61
CA CYS A 101 -20.31 34.21 -51.49
C CYS A 101 -20.12 34.64 -50.03
N SER A 102 -21.18 34.65 -49.23
CA SER A 102 -21.10 34.93 -47.79
C SER A 102 -20.31 33.84 -47.05
N LEU A 103 -20.52 32.57 -47.40
CA LEU A 103 -19.78 31.44 -46.85
C LEU A 103 -18.29 31.51 -47.21
N GLU A 104 -17.95 31.83 -48.44
CA GLU A 104 -16.56 32.03 -48.87
C GLU A 104 -15.89 33.20 -48.11
N ALA A 105 -16.61 34.30 -47.91
CA ALA A 105 -16.11 35.43 -47.12
C ALA A 105 -15.89 35.04 -45.64
N LEU A 106 -16.77 34.22 -45.07
CA LEU A 106 -16.61 33.70 -43.70
C LEU A 106 -15.43 32.74 -43.58
N LEU A 107 -15.23 31.84 -44.56
CA LEU A 107 -14.08 30.93 -44.59
C LEU A 107 -12.75 31.70 -44.71
N GLN A 108 -12.69 32.73 -45.55
CA GLN A 108 -11.51 33.59 -45.64
C GLN A 108 -11.24 34.31 -44.33
N LYS A 109 -12.30 34.80 -43.65
CA LYS A 109 -12.17 35.46 -42.35
C LYS A 109 -11.72 34.50 -41.27
N GLU A 110 -12.25 33.28 -41.24
CA GLU A 110 -11.81 32.21 -40.34
C GLU A 110 -10.32 31.90 -40.55
N GLN A 111 -9.90 31.69 -41.80
CA GLN A 111 -8.52 31.37 -42.14
C GLN A 111 -7.57 32.51 -41.76
N PHE A 112 -7.98 33.76 -41.98
CA PHE A 112 -7.23 34.94 -41.56
C PHE A 112 -7.08 35.00 -40.04
N ILE A 113 -8.17 34.82 -39.28
CA ILE A 113 -8.16 34.80 -37.82
C ILE A 113 -7.30 33.64 -37.30
N SER A 114 -7.40 32.45 -37.89
CA SER A 114 -6.58 31.29 -37.51
C SER A 114 -5.09 31.54 -37.76
N ASN A 115 -4.73 32.17 -38.87
CA ASN A 115 -3.34 32.52 -39.16
C ASN A 115 -2.81 33.58 -38.18
N MET A 116 -3.63 34.59 -37.87
CA MET A 116 -3.30 35.62 -36.89
C MET A 116 -3.13 35.00 -35.49
N LEU A 117 -4.02 34.09 -35.09
CA LEU A 117 -3.94 33.36 -33.83
C LEU A 117 -2.65 32.53 -33.75
N ASN A 118 -2.31 31.80 -34.82
CA ASN A 118 -1.08 31.01 -34.87
C ASN A 118 0.19 31.89 -34.80
N GLN A 119 0.20 33.06 -35.44
CA GLN A 119 1.31 34.01 -35.31
C GLN A 119 1.44 34.55 -33.89
N HIS A 120 0.32 34.89 -33.23
CA HIS A 120 0.33 35.31 -31.83
C HIS A 120 0.78 34.18 -30.88
N LEU A 121 0.34 32.95 -31.10
CA LEU A 121 0.78 31.78 -30.33
C LEU A 121 2.28 31.52 -30.51
N GLN A 122 2.80 31.59 -31.74
CA GLN A 122 4.23 31.47 -32.00
C GLN A 122 5.04 32.60 -31.38
N GLY A 123 4.54 33.84 -31.41
CA GLY A 123 5.16 34.99 -30.75
C GLY A 123 5.15 34.89 -29.21
N ALA A 124 4.13 34.26 -28.63
CA ALA A 124 3.99 34.04 -27.19
C ALA A 124 4.82 32.84 -26.68
N GLN A 125 5.11 31.85 -27.53
CA GLN A 125 5.90 30.66 -27.22
C GLN A 125 7.22 30.95 -26.46
N PRO A 126 8.12 31.85 -26.92
CA PRO A 126 9.38 32.10 -26.23
C PRO A 126 9.19 32.69 -24.82
N TRP A 127 8.16 33.51 -24.61
CA TRP A 127 7.86 34.02 -23.27
C TRP A 127 7.26 32.92 -22.38
N MET A 128 6.42 32.03 -22.92
CA MET A 128 5.92 30.87 -22.18
C MET A 128 7.05 29.92 -21.77
N ASP A 129 8.02 29.67 -22.66
CA ASP A 129 9.19 28.85 -22.35
C ASP A 129 10.06 29.50 -21.27
N ASN A 130 10.29 30.81 -21.35
CA ASN A 130 10.99 31.58 -20.30
C ASN A 130 10.26 31.54 -18.95
N LEU A 131 8.94 31.67 -18.95
CA LEU A 131 8.13 31.55 -17.74
C LEU A 131 8.23 30.13 -17.16
N GLY A 132 8.17 29.10 -18.01
CA GLY A 132 8.38 27.72 -17.60
C GLY A 132 9.77 27.49 -16.99
N GLN A 133 10.82 28.08 -17.56
CA GLN A 133 12.16 28.04 -16.97
C GLN A 133 12.22 28.75 -15.61
N LEU A 134 11.60 29.92 -15.47
CA LEU A 134 11.55 30.65 -14.21
C LEU A 134 10.80 29.86 -13.13
N LEU A 135 9.66 29.26 -13.48
CA LEU A 135 8.89 28.39 -12.57
C LEU A 135 9.72 27.18 -12.12
N ASN A 136 10.43 26.52 -13.04
CA ASN A 136 11.34 25.43 -12.69
C ASN A 136 12.49 25.87 -11.77
N GLN A 137 13.01 27.10 -11.95
CA GLN A 137 14.02 27.67 -11.04
C GLN A 137 13.43 27.91 -9.65
N VAL A 138 12.22 28.47 -9.57
CA VAL A 138 11.50 28.67 -8.30
C VAL A 138 11.26 27.33 -7.60
N ASP A 139 10.75 26.32 -8.31
CA ASP A 139 10.55 24.97 -7.77
C ASP A 139 11.85 24.33 -7.27
N THR A 140 12.97 24.61 -7.96
CA THR A 140 14.28 24.13 -7.55
C THR A 140 14.74 24.83 -6.28
N ILE A 141 14.62 26.14 -6.19
CA ILE A 141 14.97 26.91 -4.98
C ILE A 141 14.11 26.48 -3.80
N GLU A 142 12.81 26.29 -4.01
CA GLU A 142 11.88 25.85 -2.96
C GLU A 142 12.27 24.48 -2.40
N ARG A 143 12.67 23.53 -3.26
CA ARG A 143 13.18 22.22 -2.83
C ARG A 143 14.46 22.33 -2.00
N HIS A 144 15.43 23.14 -2.42
CA HIS A 144 16.66 23.37 -1.65
C HIS A 144 16.37 24.05 -0.31
N MET A 145 15.44 25.01 -0.28
CA MET A 145 15.04 25.69 0.94
C MET A 145 14.40 24.69 1.93
N LYS A 146 13.49 23.82 1.48
CA LYS A 146 12.89 22.77 2.32
C LYS A 146 13.94 21.80 2.85
N TYR A 147 14.93 21.43 2.03
CA TYR A 147 16.05 20.59 2.46
C TYR A 147 16.87 21.24 3.58
N LEU A 148 17.25 22.51 3.41
CA LEU A 148 18.01 23.26 4.43
C LEU A 148 17.20 23.48 5.70
N GLN A 149 15.90 23.78 5.59
CA GLN A 149 15.00 23.88 6.75
C GLN A 149 14.93 22.57 7.52
N CYS A 150 14.90 21.43 6.82
CA CYS A 150 14.94 20.13 7.46
C CYS A 150 16.26 19.91 8.20
N LEU A 151 17.41 20.21 7.58
CA LEU A 151 18.71 20.10 8.24
C LEU A 151 18.79 20.98 9.48
N GLN A 152 18.36 22.24 9.38
CA GLN A 152 18.31 23.16 10.50
C GLN A 152 17.44 22.60 11.63
N HIS A 153 16.26 22.05 11.30
CA HIS A 153 15.38 21.46 12.31
C HIS A 153 16.02 20.25 13.01
N ILE A 154 16.75 19.40 12.28
CA ILE A 154 17.50 18.28 12.86
C ILE A 154 18.59 18.79 13.82
N GLU A 155 19.33 19.82 13.43
CA GLU A 155 20.36 20.45 14.27
C GLU A 155 19.75 21.09 15.53
N GLU A 156 18.62 21.78 15.41
CA GLU A 156 17.88 22.37 16.54
C GLU A 156 17.40 21.30 17.52
N LEU A 157 16.81 20.20 17.01
CA LEU A 157 16.40 19.07 17.84
C LEU A 157 17.61 18.43 18.53
N SER A 158 18.73 18.29 17.82
CA SER A 158 19.98 17.73 18.37
C SER A 158 20.53 18.61 19.50
N ALA A 159 20.56 19.92 19.30
CA ALA A 159 20.97 20.88 20.32
C ALA A 159 20.01 20.86 21.53
N ALA A 160 18.70 20.73 21.29
CA ALA A 160 17.70 20.60 22.35
C ALA A 160 17.93 19.32 23.19
N VAL A 161 18.17 18.16 22.55
CA VAL A 161 18.50 16.91 23.26
C VAL A 161 19.76 17.11 24.11
N GLN A 162 20.82 17.68 23.54
CA GLN A 162 22.07 17.92 24.26
C GLN A 162 21.84 18.82 25.48
N GLN A 163 21.13 19.94 25.32
CA GLN A 163 20.84 20.86 26.41
C GLN A 163 20.01 20.17 27.51
N CYS A 164 18.97 19.43 27.13
CA CYS A 164 18.10 18.71 28.06
C CYS A 164 18.86 17.65 28.86
N LEU A 165 19.83 16.98 28.23
CA LEU A 165 20.70 16.04 28.92
C LEU A 165 21.59 16.73 29.96
N MET A 166 22.12 17.92 29.65
CA MET A 166 22.94 18.71 30.58
C MET A 166 22.13 19.25 31.76
N THR A 167 20.88 19.64 31.55
CA THR A 167 19.97 20.11 32.62
C THR A 167 19.24 18.98 33.35
N SER A 168 19.56 17.72 33.05
CA SER A 168 18.90 16.52 33.61
C SER A 168 17.39 16.44 33.39
N SER A 169 16.87 17.12 32.36
CA SER A 169 15.48 17.06 31.93
C SER A 169 15.29 15.94 30.90
N VAL A 170 15.38 14.70 31.37
CA VAL A 170 15.38 13.50 30.49
C VAL A 170 14.07 13.34 29.70
N TRP A 171 12.93 13.73 30.27
CA TRP A 171 11.63 13.70 29.58
C TRP A 171 11.59 14.60 28.34
N GLU A 172 12.20 15.79 28.41
CA GLU A 172 12.31 16.69 27.26
C GLU A 172 13.22 16.10 26.18
N ALA A 173 14.32 15.46 26.60
CA ALA A 173 15.22 14.78 25.68
C ALA A 173 14.52 13.62 24.95
N ILE A 174 13.72 12.83 25.64
CA ILE A 174 12.92 11.75 25.02
C ILE A 174 11.93 12.34 24.00
N ARG A 175 11.22 13.42 24.35
CA ARG A 175 10.27 14.06 23.41
C ARG A 175 10.95 14.66 22.18
N ALA A 176 12.15 15.21 22.33
CA ALA A 176 12.93 15.70 21.20
C ALA A 176 13.38 14.54 20.28
N VAL A 177 13.77 13.40 20.84
CA VAL A 177 14.07 12.17 20.08
C VAL A 177 12.83 11.61 19.38
N ASP A 178 11.67 11.59 20.05
CA ASP A 178 10.41 11.17 19.42
C ASP A 178 10.01 12.11 18.27
N SER A 179 10.30 13.41 18.40
CA SER A 179 10.09 14.39 17.33
C SER A 179 11.02 14.14 16.13
N MET A 180 12.29 13.78 16.37
CA MET A 180 13.20 13.33 15.30
C MET A 180 12.71 12.04 14.64
N ALA A 181 12.17 11.08 15.40
CA ALA A 181 11.63 9.83 14.88
C ALA A 181 10.38 10.07 14.02
N ALA A 182 9.51 11.00 14.43
CA ALA A 182 8.36 11.43 13.63
C ALA A 182 8.80 12.10 12.31
N LEU A 183 9.87 12.90 12.36
CA LEU A 183 10.47 13.49 11.16
C LEU A 183 11.02 12.41 10.21
N ASP A 184 11.71 11.37 10.72
CA ASP A 184 12.19 10.25 9.88
C ASP A 184 11.03 9.49 9.24
N ALA A 185 9.95 9.24 9.99
CA ALA A 185 8.75 8.62 9.47
C ALA A 185 8.13 9.44 8.32
N GLY A 186 8.00 10.76 8.50
CA GLY A 186 7.48 11.68 7.48
C GLY A 186 8.38 11.81 6.24
N LEU A 187 9.70 11.68 6.41
CA LEU A 187 10.65 11.72 5.31
C LEU A 187 10.77 10.39 4.56
N SER A 188 10.19 9.30 5.07
CA SER A 188 10.40 7.98 4.50
C SER A 188 9.84 7.76 3.08
N GLU A 189 8.88 8.60 2.66
CA GLU A 189 8.36 8.63 1.29
C GLU A 189 9.24 9.47 0.34
N SER A 190 10.20 10.23 0.88
CA SER A 190 11.08 11.10 0.10
C SER A 190 12.16 10.30 -0.63
N GLY A 191 12.57 10.80 -1.79
CA GLY A 191 13.74 10.29 -2.52
C GLY A 191 15.09 10.76 -1.96
N CYS A 192 15.11 11.58 -0.92
CA CYS A 192 16.32 12.15 -0.33
C CYS A 192 17.03 11.17 0.61
N SER A 193 17.77 10.20 0.05
CA SER A 193 18.51 9.19 0.83
C SER A 193 19.50 9.80 1.82
N HIS A 194 20.34 10.75 1.38
CA HIS A 194 21.37 11.34 2.24
C HIS A 194 20.82 12.08 3.46
N LEU A 195 19.69 12.77 3.32
CA LEU A 195 19.04 13.46 4.44
C LEU A 195 18.43 12.48 5.42
N GLN A 196 17.78 11.42 4.90
CA GLN A 196 17.24 10.36 5.73
C GLN A 196 18.35 9.63 6.48
N ASP A 197 19.46 9.30 5.82
CA ASP A 197 20.58 8.61 6.44
C ASP A 197 21.21 9.45 7.55
N PHE A 198 21.45 10.74 7.29
CA PHE A 198 21.94 11.68 8.31
C PHE A 198 20.99 11.80 9.51
N LEU A 199 19.68 11.91 9.25
CA LEU A 199 18.67 11.94 10.33
C LEU A 199 18.69 10.65 11.15
N ARG A 200 18.75 9.49 10.49
CA ARG A 200 18.78 8.18 11.18
C ARG A 200 20.04 8.00 12.00
N GLU A 201 21.20 8.37 11.47
CA GLU A 201 22.46 8.33 12.22
C GLU A 201 22.39 9.23 13.47
N THR A 202 21.83 10.44 13.31
CA THR A 202 21.63 11.39 14.41
C THR A 202 20.63 10.86 15.44
N LEU A 203 19.51 10.29 14.98
CA LEU A 203 18.49 9.68 15.83
C LEU A 203 19.08 8.49 16.61
N PHE A 204 19.79 7.59 15.93
CA PHE A 204 20.44 6.44 16.56
C PHE A 204 21.48 6.87 17.60
N PHE A 205 22.27 7.89 17.28
CA PHE A 205 23.27 8.45 18.18
C PHE A 205 22.62 8.96 19.48
N TRP A 206 21.60 9.80 19.38
CA TRP A 206 20.93 10.36 20.56
C TRP A 206 20.14 9.31 21.34
N HIS A 207 19.41 8.44 20.64
CA HIS A 207 18.69 7.34 21.26
C HIS A 207 19.62 6.46 22.09
N LYS A 208 20.79 6.10 21.53
CA LYS A 208 21.80 5.32 22.24
C LYS A 208 22.31 6.03 23.49
N ILE A 209 22.62 7.33 23.41
CA ILE A 209 23.10 8.09 24.57
C ILE A 209 22.06 8.12 25.69
N ILE A 210 20.80 8.38 25.36
CA ILE A 210 19.71 8.42 26.34
C ILE A 210 19.51 7.02 26.95
N LYS A 211 19.48 5.98 26.11
CA LYS A 211 19.35 4.58 26.52
C LYS A 211 20.48 4.16 27.47
N ASP A 212 21.73 4.46 27.13
CA ASP A 212 22.90 4.12 27.95
C ASP A 212 22.87 4.83 29.31
N ARG A 213 22.48 6.11 29.34
CA ARG A 213 22.32 6.87 30.59
C ARG A 213 21.21 6.27 31.47
N LEU A 214 20.01 6.08 30.90
CA LEU A 214 18.87 5.52 31.62
C LEU A 214 19.14 4.09 32.10
N ALA A 215 19.78 3.26 31.27
CA ALA A 215 20.18 1.91 31.64
C ALA A 215 21.17 1.92 32.80
N SER A 216 22.18 2.82 32.79
CA SER A 216 23.13 2.95 33.90
C SER A 216 22.44 3.33 35.21
N ASP A 217 21.51 4.27 35.19
CA ASP A 217 20.78 4.70 36.38
C ASP A 217 19.81 3.62 36.86
N PHE A 218 19.16 2.92 35.93
CA PHE A 218 18.28 1.79 36.23
C PHE A 218 19.03 0.60 36.84
N GLU A 219 20.21 0.25 36.32
CA GLU A 219 21.08 -0.78 36.89
C GLU A 219 21.49 -0.47 38.35
N LYS A 220 21.76 0.80 38.67
CA LYS A 220 22.07 1.23 40.06
C LYS A 220 20.87 1.03 40.98
N VAL A 221 19.66 1.40 40.54
CA VAL A 221 18.42 1.20 41.30
C VAL A 221 18.11 -0.28 41.48
N LEU A 222 18.23 -1.09 40.43
CA LEU A 222 18.07 -2.54 40.48
C LEU A 222 19.04 -3.19 41.47
N THR A 223 20.30 -2.73 41.51
CA THR A 223 21.30 -3.22 42.47
C THR A 223 20.90 -2.94 43.92
N GLN A 224 20.33 -1.77 44.21
CA GLN A 224 19.81 -1.43 45.54
C GLN A 224 18.59 -2.28 45.92
N LEU A 225 17.81 -2.73 44.94
CA LEU A 225 16.70 -3.66 45.11
C LEU A 225 17.14 -5.13 45.11
N HIS A 226 18.45 -5.40 45.14
CA HIS A 226 19.04 -6.74 45.11
C HIS A 226 18.66 -7.57 43.86
N TRP A 227 18.39 -6.91 42.74
CA TRP A 227 18.21 -7.55 41.45
C TRP A 227 19.58 -7.87 40.79
N PRO A 228 19.76 -9.02 40.11
CA PRO A 228 18.79 -10.12 39.94
C PRO A 228 18.69 -11.06 41.15
N ILE A 229 17.48 -11.55 41.39
CA ILE A 229 17.18 -12.49 42.48
C ILE A 229 17.57 -13.92 42.05
N ILE A 230 18.82 -14.29 42.32
CA ILE A 230 19.37 -15.60 41.90
C ILE A 230 19.02 -16.73 42.88
N SER A 231 18.73 -16.40 44.13
CA SER A 231 18.34 -17.35 45.18
C SER A 231 17.05 -16.87 45.86
N PRO A 232 16.21 -17.77 46.40
CA PRO A 232 15.02 -17.35 47.12
C PRO A 232 15.39 -16.44 48.31
N PRO A 233 14.61 -15.38 48.57
CA PRO A 233 14.93 -14.42 49.62
C PRO A 233 14.89 -15.12 50.98
N THR A 234 16.05 -15.27 51.62
CA THR A 234 16.19 -15.94 52.92
C THR A 234 15.79 -15.05 54.10
N GLN A 235 15.53 -13.76 53.89
CA GLN A 235 15.11 -12.81 54.91
C GLN A 235 14.13 -11.79 54.34
N SER A 236 13.04 -11.51 55.06
CA SER A 236 12.20 -10.34 54.78
C SER A 236 13.04 -9.09 55.06
N LEU A 237 13.54 -8.44 54.01
CA LEU A 237 14.25 -7.18 54.14
C LEU A 237 13.29 -6.17 54.78
N THR A 238 13.61 -5.75 56.01
CA THR A 238 12.98 -4.59 56.64
C THR A 238 13.01 -3.41 55.68
N PRO A 239 11.94 -2.62 55.54
CA PRO A 239 11.94 -1.48 54.63
C PRO A 239 13.08 -0.53 55.02
N THR A 240 14.10 -0.42 54.17
CA THR A 240 15.15 0.59 54.33
C THR A 240 14.48 1.96 54.35
N ALA A 241 14.96 2.90 55.16
CA ALA A 241 14.36 4.23 55.29
C ALA A 241 14.15 4.97 53.94
N ASN A 242 14.91 4.59 52.90
CA ASN A 242 14.84 5.18 51.55
C ASN A 242 14.00 4.36 50.55
N TYR A 243 13.27 3.32 50.98
CA TYR A 243 12.54 2.43 50.07
C TYR A 243 11.53 3.17 49.19
N GLN A 244 10.82 4.17 49.74
CA GLN A 244 9.84 4.94 48.98
C GLN A 244 10.48 5.81 47.89
N GLU A 245 11.68 6.35 48.15
CA GLU A 245 12.46 7.10 47.16
C GLU A 245 13.02 6.18 46.06
N ILE A 246 13.52 5.01 46.44
CA ILE A 246 13.98 4.00 45.47
C ILE A 246 12.81 3.54 44.58
N SER A 247 11.61 3.36 45.15
CA SER A 247 10.42 2.98 44.42
C SER A 247 9.96 4.07 43.45
N SER A 248 10.03 5.35 43.83
CA SER A 248 9.67 6.45 42.92
C SER A 248 10.70 6.63 41.81
N GLN A 249 11.99 6.44 42.10
CA GLN A 249 13.05 6.42 41.10
C GLN A 249 12.88 5.23 40.12
N LEU A 250 12.54 4.05 40.63
CA LEU A 250 12.23 2.88 39.81
C LEU A 250 11.08 3.17 38.84
N GLU A 251 9.98 3.71 39.36
CA GLU A 251 8.82 4.10 38.57
C GLU A 251 9.18 5.12 37.48
N LEU A 252 9.92 6.16 37.83
CA LEU A 252 10.36 7.18 36.90
C LEU A 252 11.19 6.58 35.76
N LEU A 253 12.20 5.78 36.09
CA LEU A 253 13.11 5.18 35.11
C LEU A 253 12.41 4.18 34.20
N VAL A 254 11.54 3.31 34.75
CA VAL A 254 10.75 2.37 33.94
C VAL A 254 9.84 3.13 32.98
N THR A 255 9.15 4.18 33.45
CA THR A 255 8.26 4.97 32.59
C THR A 255 9.04 5.72 31.50
N GLN A 256 10.22 6.25 31.82
CA GLN A 256 11.11 6.90 30.83
C GLN A 256 11.64 5.90 29.79
N LEU A 257 12.05 4.71 30.22
CA LEU A 257 12.49 3.64 29.32
C LEU A 257 11.35 3.14 28.42
N LEU A 258 10.12 3.07 28.93
CA LEU A 258 8.94 2.75 28.11
C LEU A 258 8.62 3.86 27.10
N ALA A 259 8.74 5.12 27.48
CA ALA A 259 8.55 6.23 26.54
C ALA A 259 9.56 6.17 25.39
N LEU A 260 10.82 5.84 25.69
CA LEU A 260 11.89 5.64 24.71
C LEU A 260 11.67 4.42 23.80
N GLN A 261 10.79 3.47 24.17
CA GLN A 261 10.51 2.25 23.39
C GLN A 261 10.05 2.56 21.97
N THR A 262 9.19 3.57 21.80
CA THR A 262 8.61 3.93 20.49
C THR A 262 9.69 4.20 19.45
N SER A 263 10.73 4.92 19.85
CA SER A 263 11.88 5.22 19.00
C SER A 263 12.79 3.99 18.79
N ASP A 264 12.93 3.10 19.80
CA ASP A 264 13.72 1.86 19.70
C ASP A 264 13.10 0.85 18.71
N ASP A 265 11.78 0.75 18.67
CA ASP A 265 11.04 -0.15 17.79
C ASP A 265 11.16 0.27 16.31
N LEU A 266 11.07 1.57 16.03
CA LEU A 266 11.24 2.11 14.67
C LEU A 266 12.65 1.84 14.14
N LEU A 267 13.67 2.05 14.97
CA LEU A 267 15.06 1.76 14.63
C LEU A 267 15.27 0.25 14.38
N SER A 268 14.68 -0.61 15.21
CA SER A 268 14.83 -2.06 15.12
C SER A 268 14.15 -2.65 13.88
N GLN A 269 12.92 -2.21 13.56
CA GLN A 269 12.18 -2.68 12.38
C GLN A 269 12.87 -2.31 11.07
N ARG A 270 13.46 -1.12 10.98
CA ARG A 270 14.16 -0.64 9.78
C ARG A 270 15.53 -1.29 9.59
N THR A 271 16.23 -1.62 10.68
CA THR A 271 17.51 -2.36 10.62
C THR A 271 17.32 -3.79 10.11
N LEU A 272 16.17 -4.41 10.41
CA LEU A 272 15.76 -5.72 9.91
C LEU A 272 15.21 -5.72 8.48
N ALA A 273 15.03 -4.54 7.87
CA ALA A 273 14.61 -4.35 6.49
C ALA A 273 15.78 -3.90 5.59
N PRO A 274 16.89 -4.66 5.44
CA PRO A 274 17.80 -4.38 4.35
C PRO A 274 17.09 -4.73 3.03
N SER A 275 17.15 -3.78 2.10
CA SER A 275 16.78 -3.86 0.68
C SER A 275 16.60 -5.28 0.11
N VAL A 276 15.36 -5.69 -0.13
CA VAL A 276 15.06 -6.84 -1.00
C VAL A 276 15.44 -6.46 -2.43
N SER A 277 16.58 -6.97 -2.89
CA SER A 277 16.91 -7.03 -4.31
C SER A 277 16.02 -8.11 -4.95
N PRO A 278 15.28 -7.84 -6.04
CA PRO A 278 14.34 -8.79 -6.61
C PRO A 278 15.07 -9.76 -7.54
N THR A 279 15.89 -10.65 -6.98
CA THR A 279 16.36 -11.86 -7.68
C THR A 279 17.00 -12.77 -6.65
N GLN A 280 16.26 -13.76 -6.16
CA GLN A 280 16.69 -15.17 -6.01
C GLN A 280 15.48 -16.03 -5.58
N PRO A 281 15.32 -17.24 -6.13
CA PRO A 281 14.12 -18.05 -5.95
C PRO A 281 14.13 -18.87 -4.65
N VAL A 282 12.97 -18.87 -3.99
CA VAL A 282 12.35 -19.91 -3.13
C VAL A 282 13.29 -21.02 -2.60
N SER A 283 13.68 -20.89 -1.34
CA SER A 283 13.86 -22.02 -0.42
C SER A 283 12.86 -21.86 0.72
N SER A 284 11.93 -22.81 0.81
CA SER A 284 10.89 -22.90 1.82
C SER A 284 11.48 -23.28 3.18
N ALA A 285 11.80 -22.27 3.98
CA ALA A 285 11.81 -22.36 5.42
C ALA A 285 11.28 -21.01 5.93
N THR A 286 10.01 -21.00 6.34
CA THR A 286 9.37 -19.87 6.98
C THR A 286 10.24 -19.43 8.16
N PRO A 287 10.74 -18.18 8.24
CA PRO A 287 11.40 -17.74 9.47
C PRO A 287 10.37 -17.87 10.60
N PRO A 288 10.76 -18.40 11.78
CA PRO A 288 9.83 -18.53 12.88
C PRO A 288 9.30 -17.13 13.21
N SER A 289 7.97 -17.01 13.20
CA SER A 289 7.18 -15.84 13.58
C SER A 289 7.94 -14.97 14.58
N GLN A 290 8.51 -13.85 14.12
CA GLN A 290 9.29 -12.96 14.97
C GLN A 290 8.38 -12.45 16.08
N ALA A 291 8.54 -12.99 17.29
CA ALA A 291 7.87 -12.46 18.45
C ALA A 291 8.27 -10.98 18.59
N PRO A 292 7.34 -10.08 18.97
CA PRO A 292 7.63 -8.65 19.07
C PRO A 292 8.86 -8.41 19.96
N PRO A 293 9.69 -7.38 19.75
CA PRO A 293 10.84 -7.14 20.61
C PRO A 293 10.43 -7.05 22.10
N LEU A 294 11.32 -7.45 23.01
CA LEU A 294 11.09 -7.28 24.45
C LEU A 294 11.07 -5.79 24.79
N CYS A 295 10.28 -5.37 25.78
CA CYS A 295 10.33 -3.96 26.19
C CYS A 295 11.67 -3.61 26.87
N LEU A 296 12.12 -2.37 26.70
CA LEU A 296 13.42 -1.85 27.12
C LEU A 296 13.74 -2.11 28.60
N PRO A 297 12.82 -1.86 29.57
CA PRO A 297 13.08 -2.18 30.98
C PRO A 297 13.44 -3.66 31.17
N ILE A 298 12.72 -4.57 30.52
CA ILE A 298 12.95 -6.00 30.65
C ILE A 298 14.26 -6.42 29.95
N GLN A 299 14.57 -5.85 28.79
CA GLN A 299 15.86 -6.07 28.12
C GLN A 299 17.04 -5.76 29.06
N ILE A 300 16.99 -4.62 29.76
CA ILE A 300 18.05 -4.21 30.70
C ILE A 300 18.09 -5.14 31.93
N MET A 301 16.93 -5.48 32.50
CA MET A 301 16.84 -6.41 33.64
C MET A 301 17.40 -7.80 33.33
N LEU A 302 17.33 -8.24 32.07
CA LEU A 302 17.88 -9.52 31.61
C LEU A 302 19.40 -9.53 31.48
N LEU A 303 20.05 -8.39 31.23
CA LEU A 303 21.51 -8.31 31.01
C LEU A 303 22.37 -9.05 32.05
N PRO A 304 22.17 -8.89 33.37
CA PRO A 304 22.97 -9.62 34.36
C PRO A 304 22.72 -11.14 34.32
N LEU A 305 21.49 -11.57 34.02
CA LEU A 305 21.14 -13.00 33.86
C LEU A 305 21.76 -13.58 32.59
N ILE A 306 21.71 -12.85 31.48
CA ILE A 306 22.35 -13.22 30.21
C ILE A 306 23.86 -13.39 30.39
N ARG A 307 24.53 -12.42 31.04
CA ARG A 307 25.97 -12.50 31.32
C ARG A 307 26.31 -13.74 32.16
N ARG A 308 25.49 -14.02 33.18
CA ARG A 308 25.66 -15.20 34.05
C ARG A 308 25.45 -16.50 33.27
N PHE A 309 24.39 -16.59 32.47
CA PHE A 309 24.10 -17.76 31.63
C PHE A 309 25.26 -18.04 30.66
N ARG A 310 25.70 -17.02 29.93
CA ARG A 310 26.84 -17.12 29.00
C ARG A 310 28.12 -17.51 29.71
N TYR A 311 28.39 -16.95 30.89
CA TYR A 311 29.57 -17.29 31.67
C TYR A 311 29.60 -18.77 32.06
N HIS A 312 28.48 -19.36 32.50
CA HIS A 312 28.42 -20.74 33.00
C HIS A 312 28.24 -21.80 31.90
N PHE A 313 27.45 -21.51 30.87
CA PHE A 313 26.98 -22.52 29.91
C PHE A 313 27.58 -22.37 28.51
N TYR A 314 28.56 -21.48 28.35
CA TYR A 314 29.37 -21.37 27.14
C TYR A 314 30.87 -21.41 27.48
N GLY A 315 31.70 -21.63 26.47
CA GLY A 315 33.15 -21.76 26.62
C GLY A 315 33.57 -23.08 27.30
N ASN A 316 34.72 -23.06 27.97
CA ASN A 316 35.41 -24.29 28.44
C ASN A 316 35.13 -24.63 29.91
N ARG A 317 34.01 -24.14 30.48
CA ARG A 317 33.68 -24.45 31.88
C ARG A 317 33.14 -25.86 32.02
N GLN A 318 33.42 -26.47 33.17
CA GLN A 318 32.84 -27.78 33.53
C GLN A 318 31.31 -27.75 33.51
N THR A 319 30.70 -26.62 33.84
CA THR A 319 29.24 -26.40 33.79
C THR A 319 28.65 -26.39 32.38
N ASN A 320 29.47 -26.22 31.34
CA ASN A 320 29.05 -26.37 29.94
C ASN A 320 29.30 -27.82 29.48
N SER A 321 28.41 -28.74 29.89
CA SER A 321 28.48 -30.14 29.49
C SER A 321 27.27 -30.55 28.67
N LEU A 322 27.53 -31.18 27.51
CA LEU A 322 26.49 -31.75 26.65
C LEU A 322 25.74 -32.92 27.32
N SER A 323 26.38 -33.59 28.28
CA SER A 323 25.77 -34.69 29.01
C SER A 323 24.88 -34.24 30.17
N LYS A 324 24.81 -32.93 30.43
CA LYS A 324 24.09 -32.33 31.56
C LYS A 324 23.22 -31.14 31.15
N PRO A 325 22.31 -31.28 30.17
CA PRO A 325 21.41 -30.20 29.77
C PRO A 325 20.50 -29.74 30.91
N GLU A 326 20.19 -30.61 31.88
CA GLU A 326 19.39 -30.29 33.06
C GLU A 326 19.96 -29.11 33.88
N TRP A 327 21.27 -28.87 33.80
CA TRP A 327 21.92 -27.80 34.55
C TRP A 327 21.50 -26.41 34.10
N TYR A 328 21.48 -26.13 32.80
CA TYR A 328 21.05 -24.81 32.31
C TYR A 328 19.53 -24.67 32.30
N LEU A 329 18.81 -25.76 32.02
CA LEU A 329 17.35 -25.82 32.03
C LEU A 329 16.80 -25.50 33.42
N THR A 330 17.27 -26.22 34.45
CA THR A 330 16.84 -26.02 35.84
C THR A 330 17.25 -24.64 36.36
N GLN A 331 18.43 -24.15 36.00
CA GLN A 331 18.88 -22.82 36.43
C GLN A 331 17.98 -21.70 35.90
N VAL A 332 17.53 -21.80 34.65
CA VAL A 332 16.62 -20.81 34.08
C VAL A 332 15.23 -20.87 34.71
N LEU A 333 14.68 -22.07 34.95
CA LEU A 333 13.41 -22.23 35.69
C LEU A 333 13.52 -21.63 37.10
N MET A 334 14.63 -21.87 37.79
CA MET A 334 14.89 -21.29 39.11
C MET A 334 14.91 -19.76 39.06
N TRP A 335 15.56 -19.15 38.06
CA TRP A 335 15.54 -17.69 37.90
C TRP A 335 14.14 -17.15 37.59
N MET A 336 13.36 -17.84 36.76
CA MET A 336 11.96 -17.48 36.49
C MET A 336 11.11 -17.53 37.77
N GLY A 337 11.28 -18.55 38.60
CA GLY A 337 10.57 -18.68 39.88
C GLY A 337 10.96 -17.60 40.89
N ASN A 338 12.26 -17.43 41.12
CA ASN A 338 12.78 -16.49 42.12
C ASN A 338 12.46 -15.01 41.80
N SER A 339 12.31 -14.67 40.53
CA SER A 339 11.99 -13.31 40.09
C SER A 339 10.49 -13.02 40.04
N SER A 340 9.61 -14.03 40.07
CA SER A 340 8.16 -13.89 39.83
C SER A 340 7.52 -12.81 40.70
N THR A 341 7.70 -12.89 42.02
CA THR A 341 7.12 -11.93 42.98
C THR A 341 7.62 -10.50 42.74
N PHE A 342 8.90 -10.33 42.39
CA PHE A 342 9.44 -9.02 42.08
C PHE A 342 8.81 -8.43 40.81
N MET A 343 8.64 -9.25 39.78
CA MET A 343 8.00 -8.83 38.53
C MET A 343 6.53 -8.44 38.75
N GLU A 344 5.79 -9.23 39.53
CA GLU A 344 4.36 -9.02 39.79
C GLU A 344 4.09 -7.86 40.75
N GLU A 345 4.90 -7.68 41.80
CA GLU A 345 4.62 -6.68 42.83
C GLU A 345 5.33 -5.33 42.59
N LYS A 346 6.47 -5.32 41.89
CA LYS A 346 7.27 -4.09 41.70
C LYS A 346 7.18 -3.55 40.28
N ILE A 347 7.30 -4.40 39.26
CA ILE A 347 7.40 -3.95 37.86
C ILE A 347 6.03 -3.86 37.20
N GLN A 348 5.19 -4.89 37.33
CA GLN A 348 3.87 -4.97 36.69
C GLN A 348 2.97 -3.75 37.00
N PRO A 349 2.86 -3.23 38.24
CA PRO A 349 2.02 -2.08 38.51
C PRO A 349 2.49 -0.79 37.82
N ILE A 350 3.80 -0.67 37.57
CA ILE A 350 4.37 0.47 36.84
C ILE A 350 4.02 0.35 35.36
N LEU A 351 4.16 -0.85 34.77
CA LEU A 351 3.78 -1.11 33.38
C LEU A 351 2.31 -0.80 33.14
N GLU A 352 1.42 -1.25 34.04
CA GLU A 352 -0.03 -1.02 33.94
C GLU A 352 -0.37 0.47 34.03
N ARG A 353 0.26 1.21 34.94
CA ARG A 353 0.06 2.66 35.07
C ARG A 353 0.54 3.42 33.83
N ALA A 354 1.60 2.94 33.19
CA ALA A 354 2.08 3.45 31.91
C ALA A 354 1.22 3.02 30.70
N GLY A 355 0.16 2.21 30.91
CA GLY A 355 -0.75 1.76 29.86
C GLY A 355 -0.23 0.57 29.03
N ALA A 356 0.85 -0.10 29.47
CA ALA A 356 1.37 -1.27 28.78
C ALA A 356 0.48 -2.50 29.03
N THR A 357 0.10 -3.21 27.97
CA THR A 357 -0.78 -4.38 28.02
C THR A 357 -0.04 -5.71 28.21
N ILE A 358 1.27 -5.65 28.41
CA ILE A 358 2.16 -6.81 28.52
C ILE A 358 2.28 -7.26 29.99
N SER A 359 2.53 -8.56 30.17
CA SER A 359 2.89 -9.10 31.48
C SER A 359 4.41 -9.06 31.67
N ALA A 360 4.87 -8.33 32.69
CA ALA A 360 6.29 -8.19 33.03
C ALA A 360 6.94 -9.56 33.28
N ARG A 361 6.21 -10.45 33.97
CA ARG A 361 6.64 -11.82 34.24
C ARG A 361 6.81 -12.63 32.95
N VAL A 362 5.82 -12.56 32.05
CA VAL A 362 5.86 -13.28 30.77
C VAL A 362 7.00 -12.76 29.88
N GLU A 363 7.22 -11.46 29.82
CA GLU A 363 8.33 -10.85 29.06
C GLU A 363 9.69 -11.30 29.60
N LEU A 364 9.88 -11.32 30.92
CA LEU A 364 11.11 -11.84 31.52
C LEU A 364 11.31 -13.32 31.18
N CYS A 365 10.27 -14.15 31.30
CA CYS A 365 10.31 -15.55 30.92
C CYS A 365 10.67 -15.71 29.43
N ARG A 366 10.11 -14.88 28.55
CA ARG A 366 10.37 -14.90 27.11
C ARG A 366 11.85 -14.61 26.79
N GLY A 367 12.44 -13.62 27.44
CA GLY A 367 13.87 -13.31 27.26
C GLY A 367 14.83 -14.33 27.89
N LEU A 368 14.44 -14.98 28.99
CA LEU A 368 15.21 -16.11 29.53
C LEU A 368 15.10 -17.35 28.64
N LEU A 369 13.92 -17.59 28.09
CA LEU A 369 13.67 -18.72 27.21
C LEU A 369 14.45 -18.61 25.90
N SER A 370 14.66 -17.41 25.35
CA SER A 370 15.48 -17.23 24.15
C SER A 370 16.92 -17.71 24.34
N LEU A 371 17.50 -17.53 25.54
CA LEU A 371 18.84 -18.04 25.86
C LEU A 371 18.89 -19.58 25.84
N VAL A 372 17.83 -20.19 26.36
CA VAL A 372 17.69 -21.65 26.39
C VAL A 372 17.46 -22.18 24.98
N GLN A 373 16.64 -21.52 24.18
CA GLN A 373 16.40 -21.89 22.78
C GLN A 373 17.70 -21.89 21.98
N GLU A 374 18.48 -20.80 22.06
CA GLU A 374 19.81 -20.72 21.42
C GLU A 374 20.73 -21.86 21.86
N LYS A 375 20.76 -22.16 23.16
CA LYS A 375 21.63 -23.18 23.74
C LYS A 375 21.21 -24.60 23.34
N VAL A 376 19.93 -24.92 23.44
CA VAL A 376 19.36 -26.22 23.06
C VAL A 376 19.56 -26.46 21.57
N ALA A 377 19.30 -25.49 20.71
CA ALA A 377 19.53 -25.63 19.27
C ALA A 377 21.01 -25.93 18.96
N SER A 378 21.93 -25.20 19.61
CA SER A 378 23.38 -25.42 19.49
C SER A 378 23.80 -26.82 19.96
N ASP A 379 23.30 -27.27 21.10
CA ASP A 379 23.65 -28.57 21.68
C ASP A 379 23.01 -29.73 20.91
N ALA A 380 21.75 -29.61 20.48
CA ALA A 380 21.04 -30.61 19.68
C ALA A 380 21.79 -30.90 18.37
N CYS A 381 22.27 -29.86 17.68
CA CYS A 381 23.07 -29.99 16.46
C CYS A 381 24.36 -30.80 16.68
N ARG A 382 24.97 -30.69 17.87
CA ARG A 382 26.21 -31.39 18.22
C ARG A 382 25.98 -32.84 18.65
N LEU A 383 24.76 -33.18 19.05
CA LEU A 383 24.38 -34.49 19.58
C LEU A 383 23.77 -35.42 18.51
N LEU A 384 23.66 -35.00 17.25
CA LEU A 384 23.07 -35.82 16.18
C LEU A 384 23.75 -37.19 15.97
N TYR A 385 24.99 -37.37 16.45
CA TYR A 385 25.75 -38.61 16.32
C TYR A 385 25.80 -39.46 17.60
N ASP A 386 25.25 -38.99 18.72
CA ASP A 386 25.22 -39.71 20.00
C ASP A 386 23.78 -39.97 20.43
N ASP A 387 23.30 -41.20 20.19
CA ASP A 387 21.91 -41.60 20.45
C ASP A 387 21.49 -41.40 21.91
N MET A 388 22.38 -41.74 22.86
CA MET A 388 22.06 -41.71 24.30
C MET A 388 21.98 -40.28 24.83
N LEU A 389 22.97 -39.45 24.48
CA LEU A 389 22.96 -38.05 24.89
C LEU A 389 21.84 -37.26 24.22
N PHE A 390 21.50 -37.60 22.97
CA PHE A 390 20.39 -36.99 22.27
C PHE A 390 19.03 -37.34 22.93
N CYS A 391 18.79 -38.60 23.28
CA CYS A 391 17.59 -38.99 24.02
C CYS A 391 17.48 -38.27 25.37
N HIS A 392 18.58 -38.20 26.12
CA HIS A 392 18.63 -37.46 27.39
C HIS A 392 18.27 -35.99 27.19
N LEU A 393 18.80 -35.32 26.15
CA LEU A 393 18.42 -33.94 25.83
C LEU A 393 16.92 -33.80 25.53
N VAL A 394 16.34 -34.71 24.73
CA VAL A 394 14.91 -34.69 24.40
C VAL A 394 14.05 -34.83 25.66
N GLU A 395 14.37 -35.79 26.53
CA GLU A 395 13.66 -36.00 27.80
C GLU A 395 13.70 -34.75 28.69
N GLU A 396 14.87 -34.15 28.85
CA GLU A 396 15.05 -32.94 29.66
C GLU A 396 14.33 -31.73 29.06
N VAL A 397 14.30 -31.59 27.72
CA VAL A 397 13.53 -30.52 27.04
C VAL A 397 12.02 -30.72 27.25
N LEU A 398 11.52 -31.95 27.17
CA LEU A 398 10.12 -32.27 27.43
C LEU A 398 9.73 -31.97 28.89
N GLN A 399 10.60 -32.33 29.84
CA GLN A 399 10.40 -32.05 31.26
C GLN A 399 10.44 -30.54 31.54
N PHE A 400 11.39 -29.80 30.97
CA PHE A 400 11.46 -28.35 31.06
C PHE A 400 10.17 -27.69 30.54
N GLU A 401 9.68 -28.10 29.37
CA GLU A 401 8.46 -27.53 28.78
C GLU A 401 7.25 -27.75 29.71
N LYS A 402 7.13 -28.94 30.30
CA LYS A 402 6.08 -29.27 31.27
C LYS A 402 6.15 -28.36 32.49
N GLU A 403 7.33 -28.12 33.05
CA GLU A 403 7.53 -27.24 34.21
C GLU A 403 7.27 -25.77 33.87
N LEU A 404 7.73 -25.31 32.69
CA LEU A 404 7.51 -23.96 32.18
C LEU A 404 6.01 -23.63 32.10
N ARG A 405 5.19 -24.56 31.58
CA ARG A 405 3.74 -24.36 31.45
C ARG A 405 3.00 -24.55 32.76
N SER A 406 3.35 -25.57 33.55
CA SER A 406 2.60 -25.95 34.75
C SER A 406 2.95 -25.08 35.96
N ASN A 407 4.23 -24.84 36.22
CA ASN A 407 4.70 -24.16 37.43
C ASN A 407 4.88 -22.67 37.19
N HIS A 408 5.42 -22.29 36.04
CA HIS A 408 5.63 -20.88 35.69
C HIS A 408 4.48 -20.29 34.87
N SER A 409 3.37 -21.02 34.63
CA SER A 409 2.19 -20.48 33.92
C SER A 409 2.55 -19.67 32.67
N TYR A 410 3.52 -20.16 31.87
CA TYR A 410 3.92 -19.49 30.62
C TYR A 410 2.82 -19.69 29.57
N PRO A 411 2.35 -18.63 28.87
CA PRO A 411 1.24 -18.75 27.93
C PRO A 411 1.49 -19.74 26.80
N ALA A 412 0.53 -20.62 26.54
CA ALA A 412 0.66 -21.65 25.51
C ALA A 412 0.71 -21.11 24.08
N VAL A 413 0.27 -19.86 23.88
CA VAL A 413 0.31 -19.16 22.59
C VAL A 413 1.74 -18.77 22.21
N LEU A 414 2.64 -18.61 23.19
CA LEU A 414 4.01 -18.23 22.94
C LEU A 414 4.90 -19.47 22.72
N PRO A 415 5.92 -19.37 21.84
CA PRO A 415 6.76 -20.51 21.51
C PRO A 415 7.61 -20.96 22.72
N GLY A 416 7.53 -22.26 23.04
CA GLY A 416 8.37 -22.95 24.02
C GLY A 416 9.68 -23.47 23.40
N LEU A 417 10.18 -24.60 23.89
CA LEU A 417 11.32 -25.31 23.30
C LEU A 417 10.92 -26.38 22.28
N LEU A 418 9.67 -26.86 22.30
CA LEU A 418 9.25 -28.02 21.50
C LEU A 418 9.46 -27.84 19.99
N HIS A 419 9.34 -26.62 19.48
CA HIS A 419 9.54 -26.34 18.06
C HIS A 419 10.95 -26.69 17.58
N LEU A 420 11.97 -26.63 18.45
CA LEU A 420 13.35 -27.01 18.13
C LEU A 420 13.50 -28.52 17.91
N LEU A 421 12.69 -29.33 18.61
CA LEU A 421 12.66 -30.78 18.42
C LEU A 421 11.93 -31.19 17.13
N LEU A 422 11.11 -30.28 16.58
CA LEU A 422 10.37 -30.47 15.35
C LEU A 422 11.13 -30.01 14.10
N GLU A 423 12.34 -29.45 14.25
CA GLU A 423 13.21 -29.16 13.12
C GLU A 423 13.58 -30.45 12.39
N ASP A 424 13.60 -30.41 11.05
CA ASP A 424 13.69 -31.61 10.20
C ASP A 424 14.83 -32.56 10.60
N THR A 425 16.03 -32.02 10.85
CA THR A 425 17.21 -32.82 11.22
C THR A 425 17.05 -33.49 12.59
N THR A 426 16.56 -32.74 13.58
CA THR A 426 16.33 -33.20 14.95
C THR A 426 15.21 -34.24 15.02
N LEU A 427 14.10 -33.99 14.32
CA LEU A 427 12.95 -34.90 14.26
C LEU A 427 13.31 -36.22 13.57
N GLN A 428 14.02 -36.16 12.43
CA GLN A 428 14.48 -37.37 11.75
C GLN A 428 15.41 -38.19 12.63
N LYS A 429 16.33 -37.53 13.36
CA LYS A 429 17.20 -38.21 14.31
C LYS A 429 16.40 -38.91 15.40
N TRP A 430 15.43 -38.22 16.02
CA TRP A 430 14.59 -38.79 17.07
C TRP A 430 13.82 -40.03 16.59
N LEU A 431 13.21 -39.98 15.39
CA LEU A 431 12.49 -41.11 14.80
C LEU A 431 13.40 -42.33 14.56
N ILE A 432 14.64 -42.12 14.13
CA ILE A 432 15.61 -43.19 13.93
C ILE A 432 15.95 -43.85 15.27
N VAL A 433 16.21 -43.06 16.31
CA VAL A 433 16.57 -43.58 17.63
C VAL A 433 15.41 -44.33 18.27
N GLU A 434 14.20 -43.79 18.23
CA GLU A 434 12.97 -44.46 18.71
C GLU A 434 12.75 -45.80 18.00
N LYS A 435 12.89 -45.84 16.67
CA LYS A 435 12.75 -47.08 15.91
C LYS A 435 13.78 -48.12 16.32
N LYS A 436 15.03 -47.72 16.55
CA LYS A 436 16.11 -48.62 17.00
C LYS A 436 15.81 -49.19 18.38
N MET A 437 15.44 -48.34 19.33
CA MET A 437 15.11 -48.72 20.72
C MET A 437 13.89 -49.65 20.77
N ALA A 438 12.85 -49.39 19.95
CA ALA A 438 11.68 -50.25 19.87
C ALA A 438 12.00 -51.66 19.34
N VAL A 439 12.91 -51.78 18.38
CA VAL A 439 13.36 -53.09 17.85
C VAL A 439 14.18 -53.85 18.88
N GLU A 440 15.10 -53.19 19.58
CA GLU A 440 15.93 -53.81 20.63
C GLU A 440 15.05 -54.31 21.79
N ASN A 441 14.14 -53.47 22.29
CA ASN A 441 13.24 -53.86 23.39
C ASN A 441 12.18 -54.90 22.96
N GLY A 442 11.71 -54.85 21.71
CA GLY A 442 10.76 -55.83 21.16
C GLY A 442 11.38 -57.21 20.96
N CYS A 443 12.66 -57.29 20.56
CA CYS A 443 13.38 -58.57 20.47
C CYS A 443 13.68 -59.18 21.85
N HIS A 444 13.95 -58.35 22.86
CA HIS A 444 14.18 -58.80 24.24
C HIS A 444 12.91 -59.27 24.96
N ALA A 445 11.73 -58.81 24.55
CA ALA A 445 10.45 -59.25 25.12
C ALA A 445 9.91 -60.56 24.51
N VAL A 446 10.52 -61.05 23.42
CA VAL A 446 10.08 -62.24 22.65
C VAL A 446 11.08 -63.42 22.77
N SER A 447 12.20 -63.24 23.48
CA SER A 447 13.10 -64.33 23.93
C SER A 447 12.89 -64.59 25.41
#